data_AF-A0A7K6LF94-F1
#
_entry.id   AF-A0A7K6LF94-F1
#
_cell.length_a   1.000
_cell.length_b   1.000
_cell.length_c   1.000
_cell.angle_alpha   90.00
_cell.angle_beta   90.00
_cell.angle_gamma   90.00
#
_symmetry.space_group_name_H-M   'P 1'
#
loop_
_entity.id
_entity.type
_entity.pdbx_description
1 polymer ?
#
loop_
_entity_poly.entity_id
_entity_poly.type
_entity_poly.pdbx_seq_one_letter_code
_entity_poly.pdbx_strand_id
1 'polypeptide(L)' 'GGSARLQDGSGAFTVLGVEQVPQGRPCLSAGKYVMVMGVVRSCSPEPVLRAVKMTDLSENPVYKKMWDLEVEDLHRVIP' A
#
# COMPACT_ATOMS: atom_id res chain seq x y z
N GLY A 1 15.07 7.45 7.46
CA GLY A 1 14.38 6.47 6.62
C GLY A 1 12.92 6.82 6.67
N GLY A 2 12.42 7.45 5.62
CA GLY A 2 11.09 8.05 5.57
C GLY A 2 9.95 7.06 5.83
N SER A 3 8.80 7.62 6.18
CA SER A 3 7.56 6.89 6.37
C SER A 3 6.42 7.58 5.62
N ALA A 4 5.42 6.81 5.19
CA ALA A 4 4.19 7.32 4.62
C ALA A 4 3.00 6.68 5.34
N ARG A 5 1.95 7.46 5.58
CA ARG A 5 0.67 6.95 6.09
C ARG A 5 -0.31 6.85 4.92
N LEU A 6 -0.85 5.67 4.70
CA LEU A 6 -1.73 5.33 3.58
C LEU A 6 -3.11 4.92 4.11
N GLN A 7 -4.09 4.87 3.21
CA GLN A 7 -5.44 4.39 3.50
C GLN A 7 -5.98 3.62 2.28
N ASP A 8 -6.71 2.54 2.52
CA ASP A 8 -7.32 1.72 1.47
C ASP A 8 -8.86 1.77 1.46
N GLY A 9 -9.48 2.38 2.48
CA GLY A 9 -10.94 2.43 2.66
C GLY A 9 -11.41 1.70 3.91
N SER A 10 -10.64 0.70 4.38
CA SER A 10 -10.90 -0.03 5.62
C SER A 10 -10.28 0.63 6.85
N GLY A 11 -9.24 1.44 6.63
CA GLY A 11 -8.52 2.14 7.69
C GLY A 11 -7.23 2.75 7.16
N ALA A 12 -6.51 3.40 8.07
CA ALA A 12 -5.17 3.90 7.78
C ALA A 12 -4.12 2.88 8.21
N PHE A 13 -2.96 2.90 7.56
CA PHE A 13 -1.79 2.11 7.92
C PHE A 13 -0.50 2.88 7.64
N THR A 14 0.54 2.58 8.42
CA THR A 14 1.84 3.22 8.30
C THR A 14 2.84 2.34 7.55
N VAL A 15 3.56 2.93 6.60
CA VAL A 15 4.61 2.27 5.82
C VAL A 15 5.95 2.92 6.12
N LEU A 16 6.90 2.12 6.62
CA LEU A 16 8.26 2.52 6.97
C LEU A 16 9.23 2.18 5.83
N GLY A 17 10.31 2.95 5.70
CA GLY A 17 11.39 2.65 4.77
C GLY A 17 11.07 2.98 3.31
N VAL A 18 10.13 3.89 3.06
CA VAL A 18 9.68 4.24 1.70
C VAL A 18 10.77 4.89 0.83
N GLU A 19 11.83 5.43 1.44
CA GLU A 19 13.00 5.96 0.74
C GLU A 19 14.03 4.87 0.38
N GLN A 20 13.92 3.68 0.98
CA GLN A 20 14.89 2.57 0.84
C GLN A 20 14.46 1.56 -0.22
N VAL A 21 13.24 1.64 -0.72
CA VAL A 21 12.76 0.76 -1.79
C VAL A 21 13.27 1.24 -3.14
N PRO A 22 13.49 0.32 -4.11
CA PRO A 22 13.84 0.71 -5.47
C PRO A 22 12.80 1.70 -6.01
N GLN A 23 13.22 2.94 -6.23
CA GLN A 23 12.34 3.98 -6.72
C GLN A 23 12.24 3.83 -8.24
N GLY A 24 11.07 3.35 -8.70
CA GLY A 24 10.66 3.50 -10.09
C GLY A 24 10.31 4.96 -10.38
N ARG A 25 9.11 5.23 -10.88
CA ARG A 25 8.61 6.62 -10.93
C ARG A 25 8.42 7.17 -9.51
N PRO A 26 8.71 8.47 -9.26
CA PRO A 26 8.43 9.11 -7.99
C PRO A 26 6.94 8.97 -7.64
N CYS A 27 6.64 8.22 -6.57
CA CYS A 27 5.27 7.87 -6.17
C CYS A 27 4.87 8.45 -4.80
N LEU A 28 5.83 9.03 -4.07
CA LEU A 28 5.62 9.57 -2.72
C LEU A 28 5.17 11.03 -2.77
N SER A 29 3.92 11.24 -3.12
CA SER A 29 3.25 12.54 -3.03
C SER A 29 1.84 12.37 -2.46
N ALA A 30 1.38 13.34 -1.68
CA ALA A 30 0.03 13.33 -1.14
C ALA A 30 -1.01 13.26 -2.28
N GLY A 31 -1.99 12.37 -2.13
CA GLY A 31 -3.05 12.15 -3.13
C GLY A 31 -2.72 11.10 -4.20
N LYS A 32 -1.49 10.58 -4.26
CA LYS A 32 -1.16 9.43 -5.10
C LYS A 32 -1.82 8.16 -4.59
N TYR A 33 -2.20 7.29 -5.52
CA TYR A 33 -2.72 5.96 -5.24
C TYR A 33 -1.63 4.96 -5.60
N VAL A 34 -1.21 4.16 -4.62
CA VAL A 34 0.03 3.38 -4.69
C VAL A 34 -0.23 1.97 -4.18
N MET A 35 0.48 1.01 -4.76
CA MET A 35 0.60 -0.34 -4.21
C MET A 35 1.90 -0.45 -3.40
N VAL A 36 1.83 -1.15 -2.27
CA VAL A 36 2.98 -1.42 -1.40
C VAL A 36 3.08 -2.92 -1.20
N MET A 37 4.24 -3.49 -1.55
CA MET A 37 4.64 -4.78 -1.01
C MET A 37 5.56 -4.52 0.18
N GLY A 38 5.27 -5.17 1.31
CA GLY A 38 6.04 -4.97 2.54
C GLY A 38 5.92 -6.12 3.51
N VAL A 39 6.75 -6.07 4.54
CA VAL A 39 6.73 -7.01 5.66
C VAL A 39 5.92 -6.40 6.81
N VAL A 40 4.94 -7.14 7.32
CA VAL A 40 4.14 -6.73 8.49
C VAL A 40 5.02 -6.64 9.72
N ARG A 41 4.93 -5.52 10.46
CA ARG A 41 5.67 -5.26 11.70
C ARG A 41 4.75 -5.21 12.92
N SER A 42 3.55 -4.66 12.77
CA SER A 42 2.49 -4.66 13.78
C SER A 42 1.13 -4.58 13.10
N CYS A 43 0.07 -5.03 13.78
CA CYS A 43 -1.32 -4.95 13.31
C CYS A 43 -2.21 -4.08 14.21
N SER A 44 -1.79 -3.77 15.43
CA SER A 44 -2.60 -3.03 16.42
C SER A 44 -1.73 -2.04 17.20
N PRO A 45 -2.22 -0.82 17.50
CA PRO A 45 -3.56 -0.28 17.19
C PRO A 45 -3.74 0.17 15.74
N GLU A 46 -2.65 0.39 15.01
CA GLU A 46 -2.64 0.69 13.57
C GLU A 46 -1.66 -0.28 12.88
N PRO A 47 -1.97 -0.82 11.70
CA PRO A 47 -1.05 -1.67 10.97
C PRO A 47 0.21 -0.92 10.53
N VAL A 48 1.37 -1.58 10.69
CA VAL A 48 2.68 -1.04 10.29
C VAL A 48 3.38 -2.02 9.37
N LEU A 49 3.78 -1.55 8.19
CA LEU A 49 4.55 -2.29 7.19
C LEU A 49 5.96 -1.71 7.08
N ARG A 50 6.96 -2.56 6.79
CA ARG A 50 8.25 -2.12 6.23
C ARG A 50 8.23 -2.37 4.73
N ALA A 51 8.39 -1.32 3.94
CA ALA A 51 8.32 -1.40 2.49
C ALA A 51 9.46 -2.23 1.91
N VAL A 52 9.12 -3.06 0.93
CA VAL A 52 10.05 -3.79 0.04
C VAL A 52 9.94 -3.23 -1.38
N LYS A 53 8.71 -2.93 -1.82
CA LYS A 53 8.42 -2.31 -3.12
C LYS A 53 7.25 -1.36 -2.99
N MET A 54 7.30 -0.27 -3.73
CA MET A 54 6.22 0.70 -3.84
C MET A 54 6.04 1.12 -5.31
N THR A 55 4.81 1.30 -5.77
CA THR A 55 4.51 1.57 -7.19
C THR A 55 3.33 2.53 -7.31
N ASP A 56 3.48 3.57 -8.14
CA ASP A 56 2.41 4.50 -8.49
C ASP A 56 1.38 3.81 -9.40
N LEU A 57 0.12 3.83 -8.98
CA LEU A 57 -1.03 3.32 -9.72
C LEU A 57 -2.03 4.43 -10.08
N SER A 58 -1.69 5.70 -9.84
CA SER A 58 -2.60 6.83 -10.04
C SER A 58 -3.08 7.04 -11.48
N GLU A 59 -2.35 6.57 -12.49
CA GLU A 59 -2.70 6.80 -13.90
C GLU A 59 -3.99 6.07 -14.31
N ASN A 60 -4.30 4.93 -13.69
CA ASN A 60 -5.48 4.16 -14.02
C ASN A 60 -6.43 4.09 -12.81
N PRO A 61 -7.57 4.78 -12.84
CA PRO A 61 -8.52 4.79 -11.72
C PRO A 61 -9.19 3.44 -11.45
N VAL A 62 -9.10 2.48 -12.38
CA VAL A 62 -9.63 1.13 -12.21
C VAL A 62 -8.98 0.45 -11.01
N TYR A 63 -7.66 0.60 -10.80
CA TYR A 63 -6.96 -0.05 -9.68
C TYR A 63 -7.58 0.31 -8.33
N LYS A 64 -7.89 1.60 -8.11
CA LYS A 64 -8.54 2.04 -6.88
C LYS A 64 -9.96 1.52 -6.74
N LYS A 65 -10.71 1.42 -7.84
CA LYS A 65 -12.10 0.94 -7.83
C LYS A 65 -12.20 -0.58 -7.62
N MET A 66 -11.21 -1.32 -8.08
CA MET A 66 -11.21 -2.78 -8.04
C MET A 66 -10.57 -3.36 -6.78
N TRP A 67 -9.75 -2.59 -6.06
CA TRP A 67 -8.97 -3.09 -4.93
C TRP A 67 -9.78 -3.90 -3.90
N ASP A 68 -10.91 -3.38 -3.44
CA ASP A 68 -11.74 -4.08 -2.45
C ASP A 68 -12.27 -5.43 -3.00
N LEU A 69 -12.63 -5.47 -4.30
CA LEU A 69 -13.07 -6.68 -4.97
C LEU A 69 -11.92 -7.68 -5.17
N GLU A 70 -10.72 -7.20 -5.52
CA GLU A 70 -9.52 -8.04 -5.67
C GLU A 70 -9.16 -8.70 -4.33
N VAL A 71 -9.24 -7.95 -3.23
CA VAL A 71 -8.98 -8.47 -1.88
C VAL A 71 -10.06 -9.47 -1.45
N GLU A 72 -11.34 -9.18 -1.72
CA GLU A 72 -12.43 -10.11 -1.39
C GLU A 72 -12.32 -11.43 -2.18
N ASP A 73 -12.09 -11.35 -3.49
CA ASP A 73 -11.93 -12.52 -4.36
C ASP A 73 -10.74 -13.37 -3.92
N LEU A 74 -9.60 -12.75 -3.60
CA LEU A 74 -8.41 -13.46 -3.14
C LEU A 74 -8.66 -14.23 -1.82
N HIS A 75 -9.38 -13.64 -0.86
CA HIS A 75 -9.73 -14.32 0.39
C HIS A 75 -10.72 -15.48 0.18
N ARG A 76 -11.51 -15.47 -0.90
CA ARG A 76 -12.43 -16.57 -1.21
C ARG A 76 -11.71 -17.80 -1.78
N VAL A 77 -10.58 -17.60 -2.46
CA VAL A 77 -9.84 -18.68 -3.14
C VAL A 77 -8.67 -19.23 -2.34
N ILE A 78 -8.17 -18.49 -1.34
CA ILE A 78 -7.13 -18.97 -0.42
C ILE A 78 -7.80 -19.60 0.82
N PRO A 79 -7.61 -20.91 1.05
CA PRO A 79 -8.20 -21.62 2.20
C PRO A 79 -7.58 -21.25 3.55
#